data_AF-A0A075MHV0-F1
#
_entry.id   AF-A0A075MHV0-F1
#
_cell.length_a   1.000
_cell.length_b   1.000
_cell.length_c   1.000
_cell.angle_alpha   90.00
_cell.angle_beta   90.00
_cell.angle_gamma   90.00
#
_symmetry.space_group_name_H-M   'P 1'
#
loop_
_entity.id
_entity.type
_entity.pdbx_description
1 polymer ?
#
loop_
_entity_poly.entity_id
_entity_poly.type
_entity_poly.pdbx_seq_one_letter_code
_entity_poly.pdbx_strand_id
1 'polypeptide(L)'
;MKQSSSLMLVLSELGFNGWDKYNVDYSYKDGNPPKVVETYSAQVQQEAFIKNMYISGLFSKENIWESINIMGGFKDPVSTFNSICTHLNGAGAFQPSFEKFKAAEILKNLFSESIFDNQDIQDFILYWTQTAFNRKVNQERTSLATMDWMQNNDLKKDYFENAKIMGLVVAKVPLVESYDETWVLGSAALPLIWNMDNLKNIKELKGVNLGFERFLTGKRELSNMGALESPGFIKKVADFIGVKYIGEPNSFIERSDGRQYLNYAEGETKKVYESDLVKYIYQDCFNKPLDEQNLIDVVAREGTARPDTGDTIKAALNKLIQEVEEKEEFKKGKEITILITSIQPHIERQRIGAQRIIDNELKNKDFAHIKISTHSLAPELNEQVALTNISILHSDMATLISEQYLKITEGKEAKRDTGHLMFQSRQQYLKENLPPMPEPVLLGEMVREEFPLELALKEVGSHLSL
;
A
#
# COMPACT_ATOMS: atom_id res chain seq x y z
N MET A 1 -12.74 31.86 -2.09
CA MET A 1 -12.20 30.50 -2.00
C MET A 1 -13.28 29.55 -2.46
N LYS A 2 -13.06 28.75 -3.53
CA LYS A 2 -14.00 27.67 -3.87
C LYS A 2 -13.93 26.66 -2.72
N GLN A 3 -15.07 26.32 -2.10
CA GLN A 3 -15.11 25.24 -1.12
C GLN A 3 -14.62 23.96 -1.79
N SER A 4 -13.61 23.31 -1.21
CA SER A 4 -13.20 21.96 -1.61
C SER A 4 -14.33 20.99 -1.28
N SER A 5 -14.61 20.01 -2.15
CA SER A 5 -15.59 18.97 -1.85
C SER A 5 -15.12 18.11 -0.67
N SER A 6 -16.07 17.48 0.04
CA SER A 6 -15.78 16.59 1.17
C SER A 6 -14.87 15.43 0.78
N LEU A 7 -15.06 14.85 -0.42
CA LEU A 7 -14.22 13.78 -0.93
C LEU A 7 -12.76 14.23 -1.15
N MET A 8 -12.54 15.41 -1.73
CA MET A 8 -11.19 15.93 -1.93
C MET A 8 -10.47 16.18 -0.59
N LEU A 9 -11.20 16.68 0.42
CA LEU A 9 -10.65 16.87 1.76
C LEU A 9 -10.23 15.53 2.39
N VAL A 10 -11.08 14.51 2.32
CA VAL A 10 -10.77 13.18 2.87
C VAL A 10 -9.61 12.51 2.12
N LEU A 11 -9.55 12.62 0.79
CA LEU A 11 -8.40 12.09 0.03
C LEU A 11 -7.10 12.82 0.38
N SER A 12 -7.17 14.13 0.65
CA SER A 12 -6.04 14.89 1.18
C SER A 12 -5.60 14.41 2.56
N GLU A 13 -6.53 14.14 3.47
CA GLU A 13 -6.22 13.55 4.79
C GLU A 13 -5.55 12.17 4.64
N LEU A 14 -5.99 11.36 3.66
CA LEU A 14 -5.41 10.06 3.31
C LEU A 14 -4.06 10.15 2.57
N GLY A 15 -3.52 11.37 2.37
CA GLY A 15 -2.18 11.58 1.84
C GLY A 15 -2.11 11.85 0.33
N PHE A 16 -3.24 11.97 -0.37
CA PHE A 16 -3.27 12.34 -1.79
C PHE A 16 -3.22 13.88 -1.97
N ASN A 17 -2.10 14.48 -1.57
CA ASN A 17 -1.89 15.93 -1.53
C ASN A 17 -1.05 16.48 -2.70
N GLY A 18 -0.77 15.66 -3.69
CA GLY A 18 0.24 15.93 -4.70
C GLY A 18 1.64 15.53 -4.21
N TRP A 19 2.58 15.45 -5.13
CA TRP A 19 3.96 15.11 -4.84
C TRP A 19 4.89 15.50 -5.99
N ASP A 20 6.17 15.63 -5.68
CA ASP A 20 7.23 15.93 -6.64
C ASP A 20 7.98 14.65 -7.03
N LYS A 21 8.11 14.44 -8.33
CA LYS A 21 9.01 13.46 -8.92
C LYS A 21 10.38 14.06 -9.07
N TYR A 22 11.38 13.36 -8.56
CA TYR A 22 12.77 13.76 -8.66
C TYR A 22 13.49 12.98 -9.76
N ASN A 23 14.54 13.58 -10.34
CA ASN A 23 15.45 12.84 -11.22
C ASN A 23 16.11 11.68 -10.44
N VAL A 24 16.27 10.53 -11.08
CA VAL A 24 16.97 9.36 -10.53
C VAL A 24 18.50 9.57 -10.57
N ASP A 25 19.01 10.36 -11.51
CA ASP A 25 20.42 10.74 -11.66
C ASP A 25 20.80 11.98 -10.84
N TYR A 26 20.45 11.99 -9.55
CA TYR A 26 20.90 13.06 -8.65
C TYR A 26 22.35 12.82 -8.22
N SER A 27 23.15 13.87 -8.17
CA SER A 27 24.44 13.86 -7.51
C SER A 27 24.47 15.00 -6.50
N TYR A 28 24.68 14.71 -5.22
CA TYR A 28 25.03 15.74 -4.24
C TYR A 28 26.49 16.19 -4.39
N LYS A 29 27.21 15.64 -5.38
CA LYS A 29 28.46 16.22 -5.88
C LYS A 29 28.17 17.67 -6.25
N ASP A 30 28.91 18.58 -5.63
CA ASP A 30 28.76 20.04 -5.73
C ASP A 30 27.59 20.67 -4.93
N GLY A 31 26.98 19.94 -3.98
CA GLY A 31 25.99 20.49 -3.03
C GLY A 31 24.61 20.78 -3.62
N ASN A 32 24.29 20.20 -4.78
CA ASN A 32 22.99 20.41 -5.42
C ASN A 32 21.97 19.34 -4.98
N PRO A 33 20.79 19.73 -4.47
CA PRO A 33 19.75 18.79 -4.10
C PRO A 33 19.12 18.10 -5.34
N PRO A 34 18.37 17.00 -5.14
CA PRO A 34 17.63 16.34 -6.22
C PRO A 34 16.71 17.34 -6.92
N LYS A 35 16.80 17.38 -8.26
CA LYS A 35 15.95 18.27 -9.06
C LYS A 35 14.58 17.62 -9.26
N VAL A 36 13.54 18.39 -8.98
CA VAL A 36 12.17 18.06 -9.36
C VAL A 36 12.08 18.07 -10.90
N VAL A 37 11.62 16.96 -11.47
CA VAL A 37 11.42 16.80 -12.91
C VAL A 37 9.95 16.86 -13.30
N GLU A 38 9.05 16.58 -12.35
CA GLU A 38 7.61 16.59 -12.57
C GLU A 38 6.92 16.84 -11.24
N THR A 39 5.87 17.67 -11.23
CA THR A 39 5.06 17.94 -10.03
C THR A 39 3.63 17.52 -10.33
N TYR A 40 3.09 16.63 -9.51
CA TYR A 40 1.69 16.24 -9.57
C TYR A 40 0.90 17.03 -8.53
N SER A 41 -0.14 17.74 -8.96
CA SER A 41 -1.04 18.43 -8.04
C SER A 41 -1.91 17.43 -7.28
N ALA A 42 -2.46 17.85 -6.13
CA ALA A 42 -3.41 17.05 -5.35
C ALA A 42 -4.58 16.56 -6.21
N GLN A 43 -5.17 17.45 -7.02
CA GLN A 43 -6.30 17.08 -7.88
C GLN A 43 -5.91 15.98 -8.88
N VAL A 44 -4.77 16.10 -9.55
CA VAL A 44 -4.32 15.08 -10.53
C VAL A 44 -4.08 13.73 -9.86
N GLN A 45 -3.47 13.74 -8.67
CA GLN A 45 -3.23 12.54 -7.89
C GLN A 45 -4.55 11.88 -7.43
N GLN A 46 -5.51 12.68 -6.97
CA GLN A 46 -6.83 12.22 -6.54
C GLN A 46 -7.66 11.67 -7.71
N GLU A 47 -7.60 12.29 -8.89
CA GLU A 47 -8.26 11.78 -10.09
C GLU A 47 -7.69 10.42 -10.51
N ALA A 48 -6.36 10.23 -10.42
CA ALA A 48 -5.72 8.94 -10.69
C ALA A 48 -6.18 7.85 -9.71
N PHE A 49 -6.33 8.19 -8.43
CA PHE A 49 -6.90 7.28 -7.42
C PHE A 49 -8.33 6.84 -7.79
N ILE A 50 -9.20 7.81 -8.11
CA ILE A 50 -10.60 7.53 -8.51
C ILE A 50 -10.68 6.69 -9.78
N LYS A 51 -9.81 6.93 -10.77
CA LYS A 51 -9.72 6.09 -11.98
C LYS A 51 -9.34 4.66 -11.63
N ASN A 52 -8.40 4.44 -10.71
CA ASN A 52 -8.03 3.08 -10.29
C ASN A 52 -9.16 2.37 -9.55
N MET A 53 -9.94 3.08 -8.74
CA MET A 53 -11.15 2.51 -8.13
C MET A 53 -12.19 2.09 -9.18
N TYR A 54 -12.36 2.91 -10.21
CA TYR A 54 -13.25 2.61 -11.32
C TYR A 54 -12.79 1.40 -12.13
N ILE A 55 -11.51 1.36 -12.54
CA ILE A 55 -10.91 0.23 -13.28
C ILE A 55 -11.06 -1.08 -12.51
N SER A 56 -10.89 -1.05 -11.19
CA SER A 56 -11.03 -2.23 -10.34
C SER A 56 -12.50 -2.65 -10.10
N GLY A 57 -13.48 -1.98 -10.72
CA GLY A 57 -14.89 -2.33 -10.63
C GLY A 57 -15.60 -1.91 -9.33
N LEU A 58 -14.99 -1.04 -8.51
CA LEU A 58 -15.57 -0.66 -7.21
C LEU A 58 -16.85 0.18 -7.33
N PHE A 59 -17.05 0.80 -8.48
CA PHE A 59 -18.24 1.62 -8.77
C PHE A 59 -19.37 0.84 -9.43
N SER A 60 -19.38 -0.50 -9.39
CA SER A 60 -20.56 -1.26 -9.81
C SER A 60 -21.72 -1.09 -8.82
N LYS A 61 -22.96 -1.14 -9.31
CA LYS A 61 -24.15 -0.98 -8.46
C LYS A 61 -24.20 -2.04 -7.38
N GLU A 62 -23.83 -3.26 -7.73
CA GLU A 62 -23.79 -4.41 -6.83
C GLU A 62 -22.80 -4.17 -5.69
N ASN A 63 -21.59 -3.68 -6.00
CA ASN A 63 -20.56 -3.39 -5.00
C ASN A 63 -20.97 -2.24 -4.07
N ILE A 64 -21.61 -1.19 -4.60
CA ILE A 64 -22.10 -0.06 -3.80
C ILE A 64 -23.20 -0.53 -2.84
N TRP A 65 -24.18 -1.29 -3.35
CA TRP A 65 -25.27 -1.82 -2.55
C TRP A 65 -24.76 -2.74 -1.45
N GLU A 66 -23.85 -3.65 -1.79
CA GLU A 66 -23.18 -4.52 -0.83
C GLU A 66 -22.46 -3.68 0.24
N SER A 67 -21.69 -2.67 -0.17
CA SER A 67 -20.90 -1.85 0.75
C SER A 67 -21.77 -1.14 1.79
N ILE A 68 -22.86 -0.49 1.35
CA ILE A 68 -23.76 0.24 2.25
C ILE A 68 -24.37 -0.71 3.30
N ASN A 69 -24.81 -1.89 2.88
CA ASN A 69 -25.48 -2.83 3.77
C ASN A 69 -24.50 -3.55 4.71
N ILE A 70 -23.30 -3.89 4.24
CA ILE A 70 -22.29 -4.56 5.08
C ILE A 70 -21.64 -3.59 6.05
N MET A 71 -21.28 -2.38 5.61
CA MET A 71 -20.72 -1.36 6.51
C MET A 71 -21.72 -0.98 7.61
N GLY A 72 -23.01 -0.94 7.27
CA GLY A 72 -24.08 -0.61 8.21
C GLY A 72 -24.02 0.82 8.74
N GLY A 73 -24.93 1.15 9.66
CA GLY A 73 -24.97 2.46 10.33
C GLY A 73 -25.56 3.61 9.50
N PHE A 74 -26.07 3.33 8.28
CA PHE A 74 -26.79 4.33 7.48
C PHE A 74 -28.28 4.34 7.86
N LYS A 75 -28.82 5.53 8.14
CA LYS A 75 -30.24 5.70 8.51
C LYS A 75 -31.19 5.31 7.39
N ASP A 76 -30.81 5.58 6.14
CA ASP A 76 -31.56 5.22 4.94
C ASP A 76 -30.61 4.67 3.86
N PRO A 77 -30.37 3.34 3.88
CA PRO A 77 -29.49 2.68 2.91
C PRO A 77 -29.90 2.89 1.46
N VAL A 78 -31.20 2.98 1.16
CA VAL A 78 -31.72 3.14 -0.20
C VAL A 78 -31.45 4.56 -0.70
N SER A 79 -31.71 5.59 0.13
CA SER A 79 -31.36 6.96 -0.23
C SER A 79 -29.85 7.15 -0.41
N THR A 80 -29.04 6.54 0.46
CA THR A 80 -27.57 6.55 0.32
C THR A 80 -27.13 5.91 -1.00
N PHE A 81 -27.70 4.75 -1.34
CA PHE A 81 -27.41 4.05 -2.60
C PHE A 81 -27.77 4.88 -3.83
N ASN A 82 -28.98 5.46 -3.86
CA ASN A 82 -29.45 6.27 -4.97
C ASN A 82 -28.63 7.54 -5.16
N SER A 83 -28.22 8.20 -4.07
CA SER A 83 -27.33 9.37 -4.12
C SER A 83 -25.98 9.03 -4.75
N ILE A 84 -25.30 7.98 -4.27
CA ILE A 84 -24.01 7.53 -4.83
C ILE A 84 -24.16 7.14 -6.31
N CYS A 85 -25.19 6.36 -6.64
CA CYS A 85 -25.43 5.93 -8.02
C CYS A 85 -25.74 7.10 -8.96
N THR A 86 -26.43 8.14 -8.49
CA THR A 86 -26.73 9.32 -9.31
C THR A 86 -25.46 10.04 -9.75
N HIS A 87 -24.53 10.27 -8.81
CA HIS A 87 -23.24 10.92 -9.13
C HIS A 87 -22.36 10.05 -10.02
N LEU A 88 -22.31 8.74 -9.75
CA LEU A 88 -21.57 7.80 -10.58
C LEU A 88 -22.12 7.73 -12.01
N ASN A 89 -23.45 7.73 -12.17
CA ASN A 89 -24.09 7.77 -13.48
C ASN A 89 -23.77 9.08 -14.22
N GLY A 90 -23.86 10.23 -13.53
CA GLY A 90 -23.53 11.53 -14.09
C GLY A 90 -22.07 11.66 -14.56
N ALA A 91 -21.15 10.95 -13.89
CA ALA A 91 -19.75 10.85 -14.28
C ALA A 91 -19.48 9.77 -15.35
N GLY A 92 -20.48 9.03 -15.80
CA GLY A 92 -20.36 8.00 -16.85
C GLY A 92 -19.86 6.64 -16.35
N ALA A 93 -19.87 6.35 -15.05
CA ALA A 93 -19.33 5.10 -14.49
C ALA A 93 -20.10 3.85 -14.94
N PHE A 94 -21.38 3.95 -15.26
CA PHE A 94 -22.20 2.80 -15.69
C PHE A 94 -22.22 2.58 -17.20
N GLN A 95 -21.40 3.31 -17.96
CA GLN A 95 -21.32 3.13 -19.40
C GLN A 95 -20.34 2.00 -19.75
N PRO A 96 -20.51 1.30 -20.88
CA PRO A 96 -19.59 0.22 -21.29
C PRO A 96 -18.15 0.67 -21.57
N SER A 97 -17.92 1.97 -21.76
CA SER A 97 -16.65 2.54 -22.21
C SER A 97 -15.95 3.29 -21.10
N PHE A 98 -14.76 2.82 -20.71
CA PHE A 98 -13.96 3.43 -19.64
C PHE A 98 -13.55 4.88 -19.95
N GLU A 99 -13.32 5.21 -21.22
CA GLU A 99 -12.91 6.56 -21.66
C GLU A 99 -13.94 7.66 -21.34
N LYS A 100 -15.21 7.28 -21.14
CA LYS A 100 -16.27 8.24 -20.86
C LYS A 100 -16.38 8.59 -19.38
N PHE A 101 -15.63 7.90 -18.51
CA PHE A 101 -15.62 8.14 -17.08
C PHE A 101 -14.89 9.43 -16.72
N LYS A 102 -15.56 10.30 -15.97
CA LYS A 102 -15.07 11.64 -15.59
C LYS A 102 -14.71 11.69 -14.10
N ALA A 103 -13.47 11.31 -13.77
CA ALA A 103 -12.99 11.32 -12.39
C ALA A 103 -13.13 12.69 -11.69
N ALA A 104 -12.93 13.80 -12.42
CA ALA A 104 -13.11 15.15 -11.90
C ALA A 104 -14.56 15.43 -11.41
N GLU A 105 -15.57 14.88 -12.09
CA GLU A 105 -16.98 15.03 -11.67
C GLU A 105 -17.25 14.23 -10.39
N ILE A 106 -16.62 13.07 -10.22
CA ILE A 106 -16.70 12.28 -8.98
C ILE A 106 -16.07 13.06 -7.82
N LEU A 107 -14.85 13.57 -7.99
CA LEU A 107 -14.20 14.36 -6.95
C LEU A 107 -15.06 15.54 -6.51
N LYS A 108 -15.75 16.19 -7.43
CA LYS A 108 -16.56 17.37 -7.14
C LYS A 108 -17.89 17.03 -6.46
N ASN A 109 -18.58 15.97 -6.91
CA ASN A 109 -20.00 15.77 -6.61
C ASN A 109 -20.27 14.58 -5.68
N LEU A 110 -19.42 13.56 -5.64
CA LEU A 110 -19.64 12.38 -4.80
C LEU A 110 -19.52 12.75 -3.31
N PHE A 111 -20.50 12.32 -2.51
CA PHE A 111 -20.64 12.67 -1.09
C PHE A 111 -20.80 14.17 -0.80
N SER A 112 -21.41 14.92 -1.73
CA SER A 112 -21.67 16.35 -1.55
C SER A 112 -22.93 16.63 -0.72
N GLU A 113 -23.80 15.63 -0.56
CA GLU A 113 -25.02 15.73 0.22
C GLU A 113 -24.75 15.69 1.73
N SER A 114 -25.57 16.39 2.50
CA SER A 114 -25.49 16.47 3.97
C SER A 114 -25.75 15.16 4.71
N ILE A 115 -26.08 14.08 3.98
CA ILE A 115 -26.27 12.74 4.54
C ILE A 115 -24.93 12.03 4.83
N PHE A 116 -23.81 12.56 4.33
CA PHE A 116 -22.47 12.04 4.55
C PHE A 116 -21.65 12.99 5.41
N ASP A 117 -21.08 12.48 6.50
CA ASP A 117 -20.01 13.16 7.22
C ASP A 117 -18.62 12.71 6.74
N ASN A 118 -17.55 13.38 7.19
CA ASN A 118 -16.18 13.03 6.76
C ASN A 118 -15.80 11.59 7.12
N GLN A 119 -16.30 11.06 8.25
CA GLN A 119 -15.99 9.71 8.69
C GLN A 119 -16.68 8.66 7.82
N ASP A 120 -17.93 8.91 7.38
CA ASP A 120 -18.60 8.05 6.40
C ASP A 120 -17.78 7.94 5.11
N ILE A 121 -17.24 9.06 4.62
CA ILE A 121 -16.42 9.08 3.40
C ILE A 121 -15.10 8.31 3.60
N GLN A 122 -14.42 8.51 4.73
CA GLN A 122 -13.22 7.77 5.10
C GLN A 122 -13.50 6.26 5.18
N ASP A 123 -14.60 5.87 5.82
CA ASP A 123 -15.03 4.49 5.96
C ASP A 123 -15.36 3.87 4.59
N PHE A 124 -16.02 4.59 3.68
CA PHE A 124 -16.27 4.13 2.31
C PHE A 124 -14.97 3.89 1.55
N ILE A 125 -14.01 4.82 1.60
CA ILE A 125 -12.73 4.67 0.91
C ILE A 125 -11.95 3.48 1.47
N LEU A 126 -11.90 3.34 2.80
CA LEU A 126 -11.28 2.18 3.43
C LEU A 126 -11.97 0.88 3.00
N TYR A 127 -13.30 0.80 3.14
CA TYR A 127 -14.05 -0.41 2.85
C TYR A 127 -13.97 -0.82 1.37
N TRP A 128 -14.15 0.13 0.45
CA TRP A 128 -14.07 -0.11 -0.99
C TRP A 128 -12.69 -0.62 -1.37
N THR A 129 -11.63 0.04 -0.90
CA THR A 129 -10.28 -0.43 -1.19
C THR A 129 -10.03 -1.79 -0.56
N GLN A 130 -10.39 -2.05 0.69
CA GLN A 130 -10.22 -3.37 1.31
C GLN A 130 -11.03 -4.50 0.64
N THR A 131 -12.17 -4.18 0.03
CA THR A 131 -13.02 -5.15 -0.69
C THR A 131 -12.51 -5.46 -2.09
N ALA A 132 -11.74 -4.55 -2.69
CA ALA A 132 -11.23 -4.63 -4.06
C ALA A 132 -10.32 -5.83 -4.35
N PHE A 133 -9.91 -6.62 -3.36
CA PHE A 133 -8.98 -7.76 -3.55
C PHE A 133 -9.64 -9.10 -3.72
N ASN A 134 -10.95 -9.20 -3.41
CA ASN A 134 -11.65 -10.47 -3.22
C ASN A 134 -10.79 -11.52 -2.49
N ARG A 135 -9.97 -11.05 -1.53
CA ARG A 135 -9.02 -11.88 -0.79
C ARG A 135 -9.83 -12.84 0.09
N LYS A 136 -9.31 -14.01 0.41
CA LYS A 136 -9.83 -14.88 1.47
C LYS A 136 -9.04 -14.66 2.76
N VAL A 137 -9.69 -14.84 3.91
CA VAL A 137 -9.00 -14.71 5.20
C VAL A 137 -7.82 -15.68 5.20
N ASN A 138 -6.64 -15.21 5.62
CA ASN A 138 -5.37 -15.95 5.56
C ASN A 138 -4.82 -16.29 4.16
N GLN A 139 -5.37 -15.75 3.08
CA GLN A 139 -4.80 -15.92 1.73
C GLN A 139 -3.51 -15.10 1.60
N GLU A 140 -2.42 -15.72 1.15
CA GLU A 140 -1.15 -15.04 0.88
C GLU A 140 -1.26 -14.08 -0.32
N ARG A 141 -0.51 -12.97 -0.30
CA ARG A 141 -0.54 -11.97 -1.39
C ARG A 141 -0.10 -12.57 -2.74
N THR A 142 0.83 -13.51 -2.72
CA THR A 142 1.31 -14.24 -3.90
C THR A 142 0.26 -15.18 -4.50
N SER A 143 -0.82 -15.45 -3.77
CA SER A 143 -1.91 -16.34 -4.20
C SER A 143 -3.19 -15.58 -4.59
N LEU A 144 -3.12 -14.25 -4.72
CA LEU A 144 -4.27 -13.42 -5.10
C LEU A 144 -4.78 -13.80 -6.50
N ALA A 145 -6.10 -13.96 -6.60
CA ALA A 145 -6.75 -14.23 -7.88
C ALA A 145 -6.63 -13.03 -8.81
N THR A 146 -6.35 -13.28 -10.08
CA THR A 146 -6.42 -12.26 -11.13
C THR A 146 -7.88 -11.93 -11.42
N MET A 147 -8.23 -10.65 -11.46
CA MET A 147 -9.58 -10.18 -11.82
C MET A 147 -9.71 -10.00 -13.33
N ASP A 148 -10.94 -9.97 -13.84
CA ASP A 148 -11.22 -9.86 -15.29
C ASP A 148 -10.59 -8.60 -15.90
N TRP A 149 -10.65 -7.46 -15.20
CA TRP A 149 -9.99 -6.23 -15.66
C TRP A 149 -8.47 -6.37 -15.75
N MET A 150 -7.88 -7.20 -14.88
CA MET A 150 -6.45 -7.54 -14.91
C MET A 150 -6.11 -8.49 -16.06
N GLN A 151 -7.06 -8.93 -16.88
CA GLN A 151 -6.76 -9.66 -18.12
C GLN A 151 -6.81 -8.76 -19.35
N ASN A 152 -7.40 -7.56 -19.22
CA ASN A 152 -7.40 -6.54 -20.26
C ASN A 152 -6.09 -5.72 -20.21
N ASN A 153 -5.29 -5.80 -21.27
CA ASN A 153 -3.98 -5.13 -21.32
C ASN A 153 -4.08 -3.60 -21.25
N ASP A 154 -5.12 -2.99 -21.83
CA ASP A 154 -5.27 -1.54 -21.84
C ASP A 154 -5.63 -1.04 -20.44
N LEU A 155 -6.56 -1.71 -19.77
CA LEU A 155 -6.93 -1.38 -18.38
C LEU A 155 -5.77 -1.60 -17.40
N LYS A 156 -4.96 -2.64 -17.60
CA LYS A 156 -3.73 -2.86 -16.79
C LYS A 156 -2.74 -1.72 -16.95
N LYS A 157 -2.53 -1.23 -18.17
CA LYS A 157 -1.64 -0.12 -18.46
C LYS A 157 -2.16 1.18 -17.85
N ASP A 158 -3.44 1.48 -18.05
CA ASP A 158 -4.07 2.66 -17.45
C ASP A 158 -3.98 2.63 -15.92
N TYR A 159 -4.19 1.46 -15.32
CA TYR A 159 -4.04 1.29 -13.87
C TYR A 159 -2.61 1.59 -13.40
N PHE A 160 -1.61 1.09 -14.14
CA PHE A 160 -0.20 1.31 -13.83
C PHE A 160 0.22 2.78 -14.00
N GLU A 161 -0.25 3.46 -15.05
CA GLU A 161 0.02 4.89 -15.25
C GLU A 161 -0.62 5.74 -14.15
N ASN A 162 -1.85 5.44 -13.74
CA ASN A 162 -2.45 6.09 -12.58
C ASN A 162 -1.65 5.80 -11.29
N ALA A 163 -1.09 4.60 -11.14
CA ALA A 163 -0.22 4.27 -10.00
C ALA A 163 1.12 5.04 -10.01
N LYS A 164 1.67 5.35 -11.20
CA LYS A 164 2.79 6.28 -11.34
C LYS A 164 2.41 7.68 -10.89
N ILE A 165 1.27 8.20 -11.37
CA ILE A 165 0.74 9.52 -10.98
C ILE A 165 0.47 9.60 -9.47
N MET A 166 0.05 8.50 -8.85
CA MET A 166 -0.12 8.41 -7.40
C MET A 166 1.19 8.33 -6.61
N GLY A 167 2.32 8.08 -7.28
CA GLY A 167 3.64 7.94 -6.66
C GLY A 167 3.89 6.58 -6.01
N LEU A 168 3.13 5.54 -6.40
CA LEU A 168 3.18 4.18 -5.82
C LEU A 168 4.28 3.29 -6.43
N VAL A 169 4.74 3.59 -7.64
CA VAL A 169 5.69 2.75 -8.38
C VAL A 169 6.94 3.49 -8.84
N VAL A 170 7.00 4.79 -8.56
CA VAL A 170 8.09 5.70 -8.95
C VAL A 170 9.28 5.57 -8.00
N ALA A 171 10.49 5.88 -8.46
CA ALA A 171 11.65 5.91 -7.58
C ALA A 171 11.43 6.86 -6.39
N LYS A 172 11.89 6.44 -5.20
CA LYS A 172 12.03 7.30 -4.03
C LYS A 172 13.51 7.60 -3.84
N VAL A 173 13.84 8.88 -3.71
CA VAL A 173 15.21 9.35 -3.57
C VAL A 173 15.45 9.89 -2.16
N PRO A 174 16.70 9.87 -1.65
CA PRO A 174 17.07 10.56 -0.43
C PRO A 174 16.71 12.04 -0.51
N LEU A 175 16.14 12.57 0.58
CA LEU A 175 15.75 13.98 0.69
C LEU A 175 16.80 14.84 1.41
N VAL A 176 17.77 14.21 2.09
CA VAL A 176 18.86 14.86 2.80
C VAL A 176 20.21 14.24 2.42
N GLU A 177 21.29 15.00 2.61
CA GLU A 177 22.67 14.59 2.31
C GLU A 177 23.24 13.57 3.30
N SER A 178 22.73 13.58 4.53
CA SER A 178 23.20 12.72 5.61
C SER A 178 22.03 12.21 6.44
N TYR A 179 22.05 10.91 6.66
CA TYR A 179 21.18 10.20 7.60
C TYR A 179 22.00 9.76 8.81
N ASP A 180 21.35 9.61 9.95
CA ASP A 180 21.96 8.98 11.12
C ASP A 180 21.95 7.45 10.97
N GLU A 181 20.90 6.92 10.34
CA GLU A 181 20.65 5.49 10.18
C GLU A 181 20.06 5.17 8.81
N THR A 182 20.37 3.99 8.27
CA THR A 182 19.68 3.39 7.13
C THR A 182 19.18 2.01 7.50
N TRP A 183 17.88 1.77 7.43
CA TRP A 183 17.27 0.48 7.77
C TRP A 183 16.81 -0.25 6.52
N VAL A 184 17.46 -1.37 6.25
CA VAL A 184 17.15 -2.29 5.15
C VAL A 184 16.16 -3.33 5.64
N LEU A 185 14.92 -3.25 5.17
CA LEU A 185 13.87 -4.16 5.60
C LEU A 185 13.95 -5.49 4.86
N GLY A 186 13.90 -6.59 5.63
CA GLY A 186 13.96 -7.97 5.16
C GLY A 186 13.04 -8.22 3.97
N SER A 187 13.66 -8.51 2.84
CA SER A 187 13.01 -8.76 1.55
C SER A 187 13.54 -10.07 0.98
N ALA A 188 12.77 -10.73 0.11
CA ALA A 188 13.24 -11.89 -0.64
C ALA A 188 14.55 -11.59 -1.40
N ALA A 189 15.30 -12.62 -1.81
CA ALA A 189 16.65 -12.48 -2.35
C ALA A 189 16.77 -11.44 -3.48
N LEU A 190 15.93 -11.51 -4.52
CA LEU A 190 15.97 -10.57 -5.65
C LEU A 190 15.71 -9.10 -5.23
N PRO A 191 14.61 -8.78 -4.54
CA PRO A 191 14.42 -7.48 -3.91
C PRO A 191 15.61 -6.98 -3.09
N LEU A 192 16.23 -7.86 -2.30
CA LEU A 192 17.36 -7.49 -1.45
C LEU A 192 18.60 -7.12 -2.27
N ILE A 193 18.89 -7.88 -3.35
CA ILE A 193 19.96 -7.54 -4.31
C ILE A 193 19.71 -6.14 -4.90
N TRP A 194 18.51 -5.88 -5.42
CA TRP A 194 18.18 -4.57 -5.99
C TRP A 194 18.31 -3.44 -4.98
N ASN A 195 17.91 -3.66 -3.73
CA ASN A 195 18.06 -2.67 -2.67
C ASN A 195 19.53 -2.42 -2.32
N MET A 196 20.36 -3.47 -2.24
CA MET A 196 21.78 -3.32 -1.96
C MET A 196 22.54 -2.64 -3.10
N ASP A 197 22.24 -2.99 -4.35
CA ASP A 197 22.79 -2.31 -5.53
C ASP A 197 22.38 -0.83 -5.55
N ASN A 198 21.12 -0.53 -5.23
CA ASN A 198 20.65 0.85 -5.12
C ASN A 198 21.39 1.61 -4.01
N LEU A 199 21.52 1.02 -2.81
CA LEU A 199 22.28 1.61 -1.70
C LEU A 199 23.74 1.87 -2.07
N LYS A 200 24.40 0.92 -2.73
CA LYS A 200 25.76 1.06 -3.23
C LYS A 200 25.86 2.24 -4.19
N ASN A 201 24.95 2.33 -5.16
CA ASN A 201 24.90 3.46 -6.09
C ASN A 201 24.68 4.80 -5.37
N ILE A 202 23.80 4.85 -4.36
CA ILE A 202 23.55 6.06 -3.57
C ILE A 202 24.83 6.50 -2.85
N LYS A 203 25.54 5.56 -2.24
CA LYS A 203 26.77 5.80 -1.48
C LYS A 203 27.93 6.22 -2.37
N GLU A 204 28.22 5.44 -3.41
CA GLU A 204 29.42 5.58 -4.22
C GLU A 204 29.30 6.67 -5.29
N LEU A 205 28.14 6.76 -5.95
CA LEU A 205 27.97 7.69 -7.07
C LEU A 205 27.41 9.02 -6.63
N LYS A 206 26.50 9.02 -5.64
CA LYS A 206 25.70 10.19 -5.29
C LYS A 206 26.17 10.90 -4.01
N GLY A 207 27.08 10.28 -3.25
CA GLY A 207 27.76 10.90 -2.11
C GLY A 207 26.90 11.12 -0.87
N VAL A 208 25.74 10.45 -0.77
CA VAL A 208 24.87 10.54 0.41
C VAL A 208 25.48 9.73 1.56
N ASN A 209 25.58 10.34 2.73
CA ASN A 209 25.96 9.63 3.94
C ASN A 209 24.75 8.84 4.47
N LEU A 210 24.85 7.52 4.42
CA LEU A 210 23.79 6.60 4.85
C LEU A 210 23.77 6.36 6.37
N GLY A 211 24.71 6.94 7.12
CA GLY A 211 24.83 6.72 8.55
C GLY A 211 25.13 5.26 8.88
N PHE A 212 24.58 4.78 9.99
CA PHE A 212 24.70 3.38 10.38
C PHE A 212 23.69 2.50 9.63
N GLU A 213 24.19 1.54 8.85
CA GLU A 213 23.36 0.63 8.05
C GLU A 213 22.87 -0.55 8.90
N ARG A 214 21.57 -0.68 9.17
CA ARG A 214 20.97 -1.84 9.84
C ARG A 214 20.19 -2.71 8.87
N PHE A 215 20.44 -4.01 8.90
CA PHE A 215 19.71 -5.01 8.14
C PHE A 215 18.76 -5.74 9.07
N LEU A 216 17.46 -5.58 8.83
CA LEU A 216 16.39 -6.02 9.71
C LEU A 216 15.80 -7.32 9.18
N THR A 217 16.06 -8.43 9.88
CA THR A 217 15.64 -9.77 9.49
C THR A 217 15.04 -10.55 10.67
N GLY A 218 14.22 -11.54 10.37
CA GLY A 218 13.81 -12.55 11.34
C GLY A 218 14.70 -13.79 11.21
N LYS A 219 14.90 -14.51 12.31
CA LYS A 219 15.64 -15.79 12.30
C LYS A 219 14.74 -16.88 11.73
N ARG A 220 14.60 -16.86 10.40
CA ARG A 220 13.70 -17.72 9.64
C ARG A 220 14.50 -18.58 8.70
N GLU A 221 14.25 -19.88 8.74
CA GLU A 221 14.88 -20.83 7.83
C GLU A 221 14.45 -20.51 6.40
N LEU A 222 15.42 -20.38 5.49
CA LEU A 222 15.14 -20.13 4.08
C LEU A 222 14.36 -21.29 3.47
N SER A 223 13.26 -20.96 2.83
CA SER A 223 12.44 -21.88 2.06
C SER A 223 12.40 -21.44 0.61
N ASN A 224 12.33 -22.38 -0.33
CA ASN A 224 11.98 -22.08 -1.70
C ASN A 224 10.49 -21.67 -1.78
N MET A 225 10.23 -20.38 -1.97
CA MET A 225 8.90 -19.84 -2.25
C MET A 225 8.72 -19.41 -3.72
N GLY A 226 9.25 -20.18 -4.65
CA GLY A 226 9.06 -19.94 -6.09
C GLY A 226 10.14 -19.04 -6.70
N ALA A 227 9.76 -18.20 -7.68
CA ALA A 227 10.71 -17.53 -8.58
C ALA A 227 11.73 -16.60 -7.90
N LEU A 228 11.48 -16.14 -6.67
CA LEU A 228 12.32 -15.16 -5.98
C LEU A 228 13.46 -15.79 -5.15
N GLU A 229 13.34 -17.07 -4.78
CA GLU A 229 14.29 -17.82 -3.93
C GLU A 229 14.55 -19.19 -4.56
N SER A 230 15.18 -19.18 -5.74
CA SER A 230 15.40 -20.41 -6.50
C SER A 230 16.24 -21.43 -5.70
N PRO A 231 16.02 -22.75 -5.92
CA PRO A 231 16.84 -23.81 -5.34
C PRO A 231 18.35 -23.59 -5.49
N GLY A 232 18.78 -23.10 -6.65
CA GLY A 232 20.19 -22.80 -6.91
C GLY A 232 20.73 -21.65 -6.07
N PHE A 233 19.90 -20.66 -5.75
CA PHE A 233 20.30 -19.53 -4.92
C PHE A 233 20.45 -19.94 -3.45
N ILE A 234 19.50 -20.71 -2.91
CA ILE A 234 19.57 -21.23 -1.53
C ILE A 234 20.83 -22.07 -1.31
N LYS A 235 21.21 -22.90 -2.30
CA LYS A 235 22.47 -23.66 -2.26
C LYS A 235 23.71 -22.78 -2.20
N LYS A 236 23.77 -21.69 -2.97
CA LYS A 236 24.89 -20.74 -2.90
C LYS A 236 25.03 -20.15 -1.48
N VAL A 237 23.92 -19.82 -0.84
CA VAL A 237 23.93 -19.35 0.56
C VAL A 237 24.39 -20.45 1.50
N ALA A 238 23.92 -21.70 1.32
CA ALA A 238 24.35 -22.85 2.11
C ALA A 238 25.86 -23.11 1.98
N ASP A 239 26.37 -23.11 0.76
CA ASP A 239 27.80 -23.30 0.45
C ASP A 239 28.63 -22.15 1.07
N PHE A 240 28.13 -20.92 1.00
CA PHE A 240 28.76 -19.73 1.60
C PHE A 240 28.96 -19.86 3.11
N ILE A 241 27.98 -20.40 3.84
CA ILE A 241 28.06 -20.61 5.30
C ILE A 241 28.60 -21.99 5.69
N GLY A 242 28.96 -22.83 4.71
CA GLY A 242 29.51 -24.17 4.91
C GLY A 242 28.51 -25.19 5.48
N VAL A 243 27.21 -25.03 5.18
CA VAL A 243 26.16 -25.99 5.55
C VAL A 243 26.15 -27.16 4.57
N LYS A 244 26.17 -28.39 5.09
CA LYS A 244 26.10 -29.60 4.29
C LYS A 244 24.66 -30.02 4.04
N TYR A 245 24.35 -30.36 2.79
CA TYR A 245 23.04 -30.84 2.37
C TYR A 245 23.17 -32.05 1.45
N ILE A 246 22.07 -32.81 1.36
CA ILE A 246 21.94 -33.97 0.47
C ILE A 246 21.99 -33.48 -0.98
N GLY A 247 22.79 -34.17 -1.81
CA GLY A 247 22.96 -33.83 -3.21
C GLY A 247 21.70 -34.05 -4.06
N GLU A 248 21.79 -33.68 -5.33
CA GLU A 248 20.73 -33.96 -6.31
C GLU A 248 20.45 -35.48 -6.44
N PRO A 249 19.18 -35.86 -6.68
CA PRO A 249 18.00 -35.01 -6.89
C PRO A 249 17.26 -34.61 -5.60
N ASN A 250 17.78 -35.01 -4.42
CA ASN A 250 17.06 -34.93 -3.15
C ASN A 250 17.50 -33.73 -2.30
N SER A 251 17.95 -32.64 -2.95
CA SER A 251 18.51 -31.49 -2.24
C SER A 251 17.47 -30.63 -1.52
N PHE A 252 16.18 -30.83 -1.82
CA PHE A 252 15.06 -30.19 -1.15
C PHE A 252 14.02 -31.20 -0.70
N ILE A 253 13.36 -30.89 0.43
CA ILE A 253 12.24 -31.64 0.97
C ILE A 253 11.06 -30.70 1.18
N GLU A 254 9.86 -31.14 0.79
CA GLU A 254 8.62 -30.46 1.12
C GLU A 254 8.23 -30.78 2.57
N ARG A 255 7.88 -29.76 3.35
CA ARG A 255 7.40 -29.91 4.73
C ARG A 255 5.89 -29.72 4.81
N SER A 256 5.31 -29.97 5.98
CA SER A 256 3.86 -29.91 6.23
C SER A 256 3.23 -28.53 5.97
N ASP A 257 4.03 -27.47 5.86
CA ASP A 257 3.59 -26.12 5.49
C ASP A 257 3.53 -25.90 3.98
N GLY A 258 3.76 -26.94 3.17
CA GLY A 258 3.76 -26.90 1.70
C GLY A 258 4.97 -26.19 1.10
N ARG A 259 6.00 -25.90 1.91
CA ARG A 259 7.22 -25.22 1.46
C ARG A 259 8.36 -26.21 1.31
N GLN A 260 9.24 -25.92 0.37
CA GLN A 260 10.45 -26.69 0.13
C GLN A 260 11.64 -26.10 0.89
N TYR A 261 12.31 -26.93 1.67
CA TYR A 261 13.50 -26.57 2.45
C TYR A 261 14.69 -27.39 2.01
N LEU A 262 15.90 -26.85 2.23
CA LEU A 262 17.13 -27.58 1.98
C LEU A 262 17.14 -28.88 2.80
N ASN A 263 17.49 -29.99 2.17
CA ASN A 263 17.57 -31.28 2.81
C ASN A 263 18.97 -31.45 3.43
N TYR A 264 19.11 -31.14 4.72
CA TYR A 264 20.41 -31.14 5.39
C TYR A 264 21.01 -32.56 5.51
N ALA A 265 22.34 -32.64 5.46
CA ALA A 265 23.05 -33.90 5.61
C ALA A 265 22.91 -34.47 7.03
N GLU A 266 23.08 -35.79 7.19
CA GLU A 266 23.06 -36.42 8.50
C GLU A 266 24.14 -35.81 9.42
N GLY A 267 23.74 -35.45 10.65
CA GLY A 267 24.62 -34.79 11.62
C GLY A 267 24.82 -33.28 11.41
N GLU A 268 24.26 -32.68 10.35
CA GLU A 268 24.25 -31.22 10.19
C GLU A 268 23.24 -30.59 11.16
N THR A 269 23.74 -29.73 12.04
CA THR A 269 22.92 -29.01 13.03
C THR A 269 22.60 -27.58 12.61
N LYS A 270 23.36 -27.03 11.65
CA LYS A 270 23.14 -25.68 11.14
C LYS A 270 22.05 -25.71 10.07
N LYS A 271 21.29 -24.62 10.02
CA LYS A 271 20.29 -24.37 9.00
C LYS A 271 20.62 -23.06 8.30
N VAL A 272 20.09 -22.87 7.09
CA VAL A 272 20.25 -21.62 6.36
C VAL A 272 19.11 -20.67 6.72
N TYR A 273 19.42 -19.45 7.13
CA TYR A 273 18.44 -18.45 7.55
C TYR A 273 18.42 -17.20 6.65
N GLU A 274 17.36 -16.39 6.75
CA GLU A 274 17.26 -15.07 6.09
C GLU A 274 18.46 -14.16 6.43
N SER A 275 19.01 -14.25 7.64
CA SER A 275 20.24 -13.54 8.02
C SER A 275 21.47 -13.99 7.22
N ASP A 276 21.58 -15.28 6.89
CA ASP A 276 22.67 -15.80 6.07
C ASP A 276 22.56 -15.32 4.61
N LEU A 277 21.32 -15.22 4.11
CA LEU A 277 21.01 -14.62 2.82
C LEU A 277 21.47 -13.16 2.74
N VAL A 278 21.16 -12.37 3.78
CA VAL A 278 21.60 -10.97 3.88
C VAL A 278 23.13 -10.87 3.86
N LYS A 279 23.83 -11.69 4.65
CA LYS A 279 25.29 -11.71 4.71
C LYS A 279 25.90 -12.07 3.35
N TYR A 280 25.35 -13.09 2.68
CA TYR A 280 25.80 -13.51 1.36
C TYR A 280 25.65 -12.39 0.33
N ILE A 281 24.46 -11.77 0.22
CA ILE A 281 24.22 -10.71 -0.76
C ILE A 281 25.05 -9.46 -0.44
N TYR A 282 25.20 -9.10 0.84
CA TYR A 282 26.05 -7.97 1.22
C TYR A 282 27.50 -8.19 0.78
N GLN A 283 28.03 -9.40 1.01
CA GLN A 283 29.38 -9.74 0.57
C GLN A 283 29.53 -9.73 -0.94
N ASP A 284 28.53 -10.18 -1.69
CA ASP A 284 28.53 -10.16 -3.15
C ASP A 284 28.48 -8.71 -3.70
N CYS A 285 27.59 -7.86 -3.17
CA CYS A 285 27.42 -6.48 -3.62
C CYS A 285 28.58 -5.56 -3.22
N PHE A 286 29.08 -5.67 -1.98
CA PHE A 286 30.08 -4.74 -1.41
C PHE A 286 31.50 -5.32 -1.36
N ASN A 287 31.70 -6.58 -1.75
CA ASN A 287 32.99 -7.28 -1.71
C ASN A 287 33.66 -7.24 -0.32
N LYS A 288 32.87 -7.30 0.75
CA LYS A 288 33.31 -7.35 2.15
C LYS A 288 32.24 -8.02 3.04
N PRO A 289 32.61 -8.67 4.14
CA PRO A 289 31.62 -9.24 5.06
C PRO A 289 30.75 -8.16 5.70
N LEU A 290 29.52 -8.52 6.06
CA LEU A 290 28.64 -7.69 6.88
C LEU A 290 29.06 -7.80 8.35
N ASP A 291 29.27 -6.67 9.02
CA ASP A 291 29.56 -6.65 10.45
C ASP A 291 28.31 -7.10 11.25
N GLU A 292 28.48 -7.96 12.25
CA GLU A 292 27.36 -8.48 13.05
C GLU A 292 26.57 -7.37 13.76
N GLN A 293 27.20 -6.24 14.08
CA GLN A 293 26.54 -5.09 14.68
C GLN A 293 25.50 -4.44 13.74
N ASN A 294 25.65 -4.60 12.43
CA ASN A 294 24.75 -4.09 11.40
C ASN A 294 23.54 -5.03 11.19
N LEU A 295 23.54 -6.22 11.77
CA LEU A 295 22.44 -7.18 11.61
C LEU A 295 21.52 -7.17 12.85
N ILE A 296 20.22 -7.01 12.60
CA ILE A 296 19.16 -7.23 13.59
C ILE A 296 18.46 -8.52 13.19
N ASP A 297 18.77 -9.62 13.89
CA ASP A 297 18.19 -10.94 13.64
C ASP A 297 17.25 -11.34 14.79
N VAL A 298 15.96 -11.08 14.63
CA VAL A 298 14.96 -11.33 15.69
C VAL A 298 14.57 -12.80 15.70
N VAL A 299 14.80 -13.47 16.82
CA VAL A 299 14.46 -14.88 17.02
C VAL A 299 13.03 -15.03 17.53
N ALA A 300 12.27 -15.95 16.94
CA ALA A 300 10.98 -16.36 17.49
C ALA A 300 11.16 -16.92 18.90
N ARG A 301 10.37 -16.47 19.87
CA ARG A 301 10.33 -17.13 21.18
C ARG A 301 9.53 -18.42 21.04
N GLU A 302 9.90 -19.44 21.81
CA GLU A 302 9.15 -20.69 21.83
C GLU A 302 7.68 -20.44 22.21
N GLY A 303 6.74 -20.96 21.42
CA GLY A 303 5.30 -20.74 21.62
C GLY A 303 4.75 -19.41 21.11
N THR A 304 5.56 -18.52 20.52
CA THR A 304 5.07 -17.27 19.91
C THR A 304 4.94 -17.35 18.39
N ALA A 305 4.15 -16.44 17.83
CA ALA A 305 4.11 -16.24 16.38
C ALA A 305 5.52 -15.88 15.84
N ARG A 306 5.72 -16.13 14.54
CA ARG A 306 6.96 -15.77 13.84
C ARG A 306 7.16 -14.24 13.92
N PRO A 307 8.39 -13.75 14.17
CA PRO A 307 8.67 -12.32 14.19
C PRO A 307 8.25 -11.66 12.89
N ASP A 308 7.59 -10.52 12.94
CA ASP A 308 7.19 -9.75 11.77
C ASP A 308 8.09 -8.52 11.54
N THR A 309 7.78 -7.72 10.50
CA THR A 309 8.52 -6.48 10.21
C THR A 309 8.49 -5.52 11.41
N GLY A 310 7.38 -5.47 12.14
CA GLY A 310 7.25 -4.62 13.32
C GLY A 310 8.17 -5.06 14.46
N ASP A 311 8.33 -6.36 14.69
CA ASP A 311 9.27 -6.89 15.68
C ASP A 311 10.71 -6.51 15.36
N THR A 312 11.11 -6.59 14.08
CA THR A 312 12.46 -6.18 13.66
C THR A 312 12.70 -4.68 13.82
N ILE A 313 11.69 -3.85 13.55
CA ILE A 313 11.73 -2.40 13.76
C ILE A 313 11.88 -2.06 15.24
N LYS A 314 11.11 -2.73 16.12
CA LYS A 314 11.23 -2.54 17.58
C LYS A 314 12.62 -2.92 18.09
N ALA A 315 13.17 -4.02 17.59
CA ALA A 315 14.52 -4.44 17.96
C ALA A 315 15.59 -3.45 17.50
N ALA A 316 15.50 -2.96 16.25
CA ALA A 316 16.39 -1.94 15.72
C ALA A 316 16.29 -0.63 16.53
N LEU A 317 15.07 -0.18 16.84
CA LEU A 317 14.82 1.01 17.64
C LEU A 317 15.38 0.88 19.06
N ASN A 318 15.17 -0.26 19.73
CA ASN A 318 15.72 -0.48 21.08
C ASN A 318 17.24 -0.35 21.08
N LYS A 319 17.90 -0.91 20.05
CA LYS A 319 19.34 -0.81 19.90
C LYS A 319 19.78 0.63 19.63
N LEU A 320 19.11 1.33 18.73
CA LEU A 320 19.35 2.75 18.47
C LEU A 320 19.21 3.60 19.73
N ILE A 321 18.11 3.42 20.50
CA ILE A 321 17.88 4.17 21.75
C ILE A 321 19.02 3.94 22.74
N GLN A 322 19.44 2.68 22.95
CA GLN A 322 20.57 2.37 23.83
C GLN A 322 21.87 3.08 23.40
N GLU A 323 22.08 3.28 22.09
CA GLU A 323 23.25 3.94 21.54
C GLU A 323 23.19 5.48 21.59
N VAL A 324 22.00 6.08 21.79
CA VAL A 324 21.81 7.54 21.74
C VAL A 324 21.31 8.16 23.05
N GLU A 325 20.70 7.40 23.95
CA GLU A 325 20.13 7.90 25.20
C GLU A 325 21.18 8.59 26.08
N GLU A 326 22.42 8.10 26.07
CA GLU A 326 23.51 8.68 26.85
C GLU A 326 24.16 9.92 26.19
N LYS A 327 23.86 10.18 24.91
CA LYS A 327 24.48 11.26 24.14
C LYS A 327 23.74 12.58 24.32
N GLU A 328 24.48 13.59 24.79
CA GLU A 328 23.97 14.92 25.16
C GLU A 328 23.25 15.66 24.01
N GLU A 329 23.65 15.43 22.75
CA GLU A 329 23.03 16.08 21.59
C GLU A 329 21.55 15.69 21.38
N PHE A 330 21.18 14.45 21.69
CA PHE A 330 19.79 13.98 21.54
C PHE A 330 18.92 14.42 22.72
N LYS A 331 19.50 14.55 23.92
CA LYS A 331 18.83 15.20 25.06
C LYS A 331 18.48 16.66 24.78
N LYS A 332 19.27 17.33 23.92
CA LYS A 332 19.04 18.70 23.44
C LYS A 332 18.07 18.78 22.25
N GLY A 333 17.45 17.66 21.87
CA GLY A 333 16.41 17.62 20.85
C GLY A 333 16.92 17.51 19.41
N LYS A 334 18.17 17.05 19.19
CA LYS A 334 18.61 16.63 17.85
C LYS A 334 17.65 15.57 17.33
N GLU A 335 17.17 15.78 16.11
CA GLU A 335 16.34 14.81 15.40
C GLU A 335 17.22 13.73 14.76
N ILE A 336 16.82 12.47 14.92
CA ILE A 336 17.42 11.33 14.25
C ILE A 336 16.70 11.12 12.93
N THR A 337 17.45 11.06 11.85
CA THR A 337 16.91 10.81 10.50
C THR A 337 17.23 9.39 10.05
N ILE A 338 16.20 8.62 9.74
CA ILE A 338 16.31 7.21 9.35
C ILE A 338 15.87 7.04 7.89
N LEU A 339 16.74 6.50 7.05
CA LEU A 339 16.39 6.10 5.69
C LEU A 339 15.88 4.66 5.68
N ILE A 340 14.59 4.46 5.48
CA ILE A 340 14.00 3.13 5.27
C ILE A 340 14.18 2.75 3.81
N THR A 341 14.72 1.56 3.53
CA THR A 341 14.90 1.06 2.16
C THR A 341 14.25 -0.30 1.95
N SER A 342 13.57 -0.42 0.81
CA SER A 342 12.77 -1.55 0.37
C SER A 342 12.40 -1.39 -1.10
N ILE A 343 11.58 -2.28 -1.63
CA ILE A 343 11.09 -2.23 -3.01
C ILE A 343 9.73 -1.53 -3.13
N GLN A 344 9.45 -1.01 -4.33
CA GLN A 344 8.10 -0.64 -4.71
C GLN A 344 7.22 -1.88 -4.96
N PRO A 345 5.91 -1.80 -4.69
CA PRO A 345 5.17 -0.64 -4.15
C PRO A 345 5.22 -0.49 -2.61
N HIS A 346 5.87 -1.42 -1.90
CA HIS A 346 5.72 -1.61 -0.46
C HIS A 346 6.35 -0.51 0.43
N ILE A 347 7.34 0.21 -0.09
CA ILE A 347 8.21 1.09 0.69
C ILE A 347 7.45 2.18 1.48
N GLU A 348 6.46 2.84 0.86
CA GLU A 348 5.77 3.96 1.52
C GLU A 348 4.95 3.47 2.72
N ARG A 349 4.25 2.36 2.53
CA ARG A 349 3.52 1.69 3.59
C ARG A 349 4.45 1.24 4.72
N GLN A 350 5.58 0.63 4.37
CA GLN A 350 6.56 0.17 5.36
C GLN A 350 7.17 1.34 6.15
N ARG A 351 7.44 2.48 5.51
CA ARG A 351 7.89 3.71 6.17
C ARG A 351 6.85 4.23 7.15
N ILE A 352 5.58 4.35 6.74
CA ILE A 352 4.48 4.80 7.61
C ILE A 352 4.33 3.85 8.80
N GLY A 353 4.33 2.54 8.56
CA GLY A 353 4.26 1.53 9.61
C GLY A 353 5.44 1.61 10.58
N ALA A 354 6.65 1.83 10.07
CA ALA A 354 7.85 2.01 10.89
C ALA A 354 7.76 3.27 11.75
N GLN A 355 7.36 4.42 11.17
CA GLN A 355 7.18 5.66 11.93
C GLN A 355 6.16 5.46 13.06
N ARG A 356 5.01 4.83 12.79
CA ARG A 356 3.99 4.58 13.83
C ARG A 356 4.54 3.71 14.97
N ILE A 357 5.29 2.66 14.65
CA ILE A 357 5.91 1.80 15.66
C ILE A 357 6.92 2.60 16.49
N ILE A 358 7.76 3.41 15.84
CA ILE A 358 8.72 4.28 16.51
C ILE A 358 8.01 5.24 17.46
N ASP A 359 7.01 5.97 16.96
CA ASP A 359 6.25 6.95 17.75
C ASP A 359 5.60 6.30 18.98
N ASN A 360 5.03 5.10 18.83
CA ASN A 360 4.37 4.38 19.92
C ASN A 360 5.38 3.86 20.96
N GLU A 361 6.52 3.34 20.53
CA GLU A 361 7.56 2.86 21.46
C GLU A 361 8.22 4.02 22.20
N LEU A 362 8.44 5.18 21.56
CA LEU A 362 8.99 6.37 22.20
C LEU A 362 8.03 6.96 23.26
N LYS A 363 6.72 6.97 22.97
CA LYS A 363 5.68 7.38 23.94
C LYS A 363 5.64 6.46 25.16
N ASN A 364 5.77 5.14 24.97
CA ASN A 364 5.59 4.15 26.04
C ASN A 364 6.78 4.02 27.00
N LYS A 365 7.96 4.53 26.63
CA LYS A 365 9.22 4.29 27.36
C LYS A 365 9.87 5.56 27.93
N ASP A 366 9.09 6.64 28.11
CA ASP A 366 9.58 7.95 28.56
C ASP A 366 10.66 8.59 27.65
N PHE A 367 10.81 8.09 26.42
CA PHE A 367 11.71 8.63 25.39
C PHE A 367 11.04 9.66 24.48
N ALA A 368 9.93 10.26 24.92
CA ALA A 368 9.18 11.26 24.15
C ALA A 368 9.99 12.52 23.80
N HIS A 369 11.15 12.72 24.43
CA HIS A 369 12.07 13.82 24.13
C HIS A 369 12.95 13.54 22.90
N ILE A 370 13.12 12.27 22.50
CA ILE A 370 13.85 11.88 21.29
C ILE A 370 12.92 12.07 20.09
N LYS A 371 13.40 12.75 19.06
CA LYS A 371 12.68 12.94 17.79
C LYS A 371 13.31 12.05 16.73
N ILE A 372 12.47 11.28 16.03
CA ILE A 372 12.91 10.42 14.93
C ILE A 372 12.00 10.65 13.74
N SER A 373 12.58 10.91 12.56
CA SER A 373 11.87 10.91 11.29
C SER A 373 12.38 9.83 10.36
N THR A 374 11.45 9.28 9.58
CA THR A 374 11.71 8.24 8.60
C THR A 374 11.50 8.78 7.18
N HIS A 375 12.45 8.51 6.29
CA HIS A 375 12.35 8.75 4.85
C HIS A 375 12.36 7.42 4.09
N SER A 376 11.96 7.43 2.82
CA SER A 376 11.91 6.25 1.96
C SER A 376 12.96 6.30 0.86
N LEU A 377 13.61 5.16 0.62
CA LEU A 377 14.45 4.90 -0.55
C LEU A 377 13.91 3.65 -1.25
N ALA A 378 13.68 3.75 -2.55
CA ALA A 378 13.32 2.60 -3.38
C ALA A 378 13.62 2.88 -4.86
N PRO A 379 14.09 1.88 -5.62
CA PRO A 379 14.16 2.00 -7.07
C PRO A 379 12.74 2.09 -7.68
N GLU A 380 12.65 2.66 -8.88
CA GLU A 380 11.42 2.61 -9.67
C GLU A 380 11.05 1.16 -10.01
N LEU A 381 9.77 0.83 -9.93
CA LEU A 381 9.29 -0.49 -10.32
C LEU A 381 9.27 -0.61 -11.84
N ASN A 382 9.97 -1.60 -12.37
CA ASN A 382 9.95 -1.89 -13.80
C ASN A 382 8.51 -2.18 -14.26
N GLU A 383 8.10 -1.55 -15.37
CA GLU A 383 6.75 -1.68 -15.92
C GLU A 383 6.36 -3.13 -16.21
N GLN A 384 7.24 -3.93 -16.82
CA GLN A 384 6.96 -5.33 -17.12
C GLN A 384 6.72 -6.13 -15.84
N VAL A 385 7.52 -5.87 -14.79
CA VAL A 385 7.35 -6.48 -13.46
C VAL A 385 6.02 -6.05 -12.84
N ALA A 386 5.68 -4.76 -12.94
CA ALA A 386 4.44 -4.20 -12.39
C ALA A 386 3.19 -4.77 -13.08
N LEU A 387 3.18 -4.83 -14.42
CA LEU A 387 2.06 -5.35 -15.20
C LEU A 387 1.87 -6.86 -15.00
N THR A 388 2.96 -7.60 -14.81
CA THR A 388 2.91 -9.03 -14.44
C THR A 388 2.32 -9.24 -13.05
N ASN A 389 2.59 -8.31 -12.13
CA ASN A 389 2.19 -8.39 -10.72
C ASN A 389 1.16 -7.32 -10.32
N ILE A 390 0.25 -6.96 -11.24
CA ILE A 390 -0.68 -5.84 -11.02
C ILE A 390 -1.60 -6.07 -9.81
N SER A 391 -1.88 -7.33 -9.46
CA SER A 391 -2.62 -7.72 -8.26
C SER A 391 -1.89 -7.33 -6.98
N ILE A 392 -0.55 -7.45 -6.95
CA ILE A 392 0.28 -7.01 -5.82
C ILE A 392 0.23 -5.49 -5.70
N LEU A 393 0.35 -4.76 -6.82
CA LEU A 393 0.25 -3.29 -6.83
C LEU A 393 -1.11 -2.82 -6.31
N HIS A 394 -2.19 -3.42 -6.80
CA HIS A 394 -3.52 -3.13 -6.30
C HIS A 394 -3.58 -3.40 -4.79
N SER A 395 -3.09 -4.56 -4.33
CA SER A 395 -3.15 -4.95 -2.90
C SER A 395 -2.39 -4.01 -2.00
N ASP A 396 -1.26 -3.52 -2.48
CA ASP A 396 -0.45 -2.59 -1.71
C ASP A 396 -1.07 -1.20 -1.62
N MET A 397 -1.72 -0.71 -2.69
CA MET A 397 -2.50 0.53 -2.66
C MET A 397 -3.54 0.51 -1.54
N ALA A 398 -4.33 -0.56 -1.41
CA ALA A 398 -5.33 -0.62 -0.35
C ALA A 398 -4.74 -0.80 1.05
N THR A 399 -3.60 -1.50 1.15
CA THR A 399 -2.93 -1.59 2.44
C THR A 399 -2.35 -0.23 2.85
N LEU A 400 -1.86 0.58 1.91
CA LEU A 400 -1.47 1.97 2.15
C LEU A 400 -2.64 2.82 2.67
N ILE A 401 -3.84 2.69 2.06
CA ILE A 401 -5.05 3.35 2.54
C ILE A 401 -5.36 2.95 3.99
N SER A 402 -5.25 1.66 4.34
CA SER A 402 -5.45 1.22 5.72
C SER A 402 -4.48 1.88 6.70
N GLU A 403 -3.19 1.99 6.35
CA GLU A 403 -2.23 2.65 7.23
C GLU A 403 -2.53 4.14 7.40
N GLN A 404 -2.91 4.83 6.33
CA GLN A 404 -3.28 6.25 6.38
C GLN A 404 -4.55 6.47 7.18
N TYR A 405 -5.57 5.64 6.97
CA TYR A 405 -6.82 5.67 7.75
C TYR A 405 -6.53 5.50 9.25
N LEU A 406 -5.78 4.45 9.62
CA LEU A 406 -5.43 4.19 11.01
C LEU A 406 -4.72 5.39 11.66
N LYS A 407 -3.80 6.04 10.93
CA LYS A 407 -3.11 7.24 11.39
C LYS A 407 -4.08 8.41 11.63
N ILE A 408 -5.09 8.59 10.79
CA ILE A 408 -6.07 9.69 10.93
C ILE A 408 -7.04 9.42 12.07
N THR A 409 -7.42 8.15 12.29
CA THR A 409 -8.40 7.74 13.30
C THR A 409 -7.79 7.45 14.67
N GLU A 410 -6.47 7.37 14.79
CA GLU A 410 -5.79 7.06 16.05
C GLU A 410 -6.21 8.05 17.16
N GLY A 411 -6.74 7.52 18.26
CA GLY A 411 -7.22 8.31 19.39
C GLY A 411 -8.54 9.06 19.16
N LYS A 412 -9.24 8.82 18.05
CA LYS A 412 -10.56 9.40 17.76
C LYS A 412 -11.67 8.36 17.96
N GLU A 413 -12.87 8.82 18.30
CA GLU A 413 -14.05 7.97 18.36
C GLU A 413 -14.44 7.51 16.95
N ALA A 414 -14.56 6.19 16.77
CA ALA A 414 -14.90 5.59 15.49
C ALA A 414 -16.40 5.32 15.40
N LYS A 415 -17.09 5.86 14.39
CA LYS A 415 -18.51 5.57 14.11
C LYS A 415 -18.76 4.10 13.80
N ARG A 416 -17.76 3.42 13.23
CA ARG A 416 -17.77 2.00 12.90
C ARG A 416 -16.50 1.36 13.44
N ASP A 417 -16.61 0.11 13.89
CA ASP A 417 -15.44 -0.68 14.25
C ASP A 417 -14.56 -0.89 13.01
N THR A 418 -13.30 -0.45 13.10
CA THR A 418 -12.28 -0.67 12.06
C THR A 418 -12.15 -2.15 11.70
N GLY A 419 -12.38 -3.05 12.66
CA GLY A 419 -12.42 -4.49 12.45
C GLY A 419 -13.48 -4.93 11.43
N HIS A 420 -14.62 -4.22 11.37
CA HIS A 420 -15.67 -4.48 10.38
C HIS A 420 -15.37 -3.89 9.00
N LEU A 421 -14.58 -2.82 8.94
CA LEU A 421 -14.19 -2.18 7.67
C LEU A 421 -13.04 -2.91 6.97
N MET A 422 -12.18 -3.58 7.76
CA MET A 422 -10.99 -4.25 7.25
C MET A 422 -11.27 -5.69 6.81
N PHE A 423 -10.72 -6.03 5.65
CA PHE A 423 -10.87 -7.36 5.06
C PHE A 423 -10.46 -8.52 6.00
N GLN A 424 -9.36 -8.34 6.75
CA GLN A 424 -8.77 -9.41 7.56
C GLN A 424 -9.62 -9.81 8.77
N SER A 425 -10.48 -8.90 9.23
CA SER A 425 -11.25 -9.03 10.47
C SER A 425 -12.77 -9.01 10.25
N ARG A 426 -13.24 -8.63 9.05
CA ARG A 426 -14.68 -8.58 8.75
C ARG A 426 -15.30 -9.98 8.82
N GLN A 427 -16.44 -10.09 9.51
CA GLN A 427 -17.22 -11.31 9.51
C GLN A 427 -17.95 -11.48 8.18
N GLN A 428 -17.68 -12.58 7.47
CA GLN A 428 -18.20 -12.83 6.12
C GLN A 428 -19.71 -13.15 6.09
N TYR A 429 -20.31 -13.40 7.27
CA TYR A 429 -21.71 -13.82 7.47
C TYR A 429 -22.76 -12.85 6.89
N LEU A 430 -22.42 -11.57 6.70
CA LEU A 430 -23.38 -10.56 6.24
C LEU A 430 -23.69 -10.63 4.72
N LYS A 431 -22.84 -11.25 3.90
CA LYS A 431 -23.07 -11.35 2.45
C LYS A 431 -24.28 -12.24 2.09
N GLU A 432 -24.56 -13.25 2.91
CA GLU A 432 -25.60 -14.25 2.61
C GLU A 432 -27.02 -13.76 2.88
N ASN A 433 -27.18 -12.62 3.56
CA ASN A 433 -28.47 -12.08 4.00
C ASN A 433 -28.70 -10.62 3.55
N LEU A 434 -28.14 -10.22 2.40
CA LEU A 434 -28.32 -8.86 1.89
C LEU A 434 -29.77 -8.63 1.44
N PRO A 435 -30.37 -7.47 1.76
CA PRO A 435 -31.65 -7.10 1.19
C PRO A 435 -31.56 -6.99 -0.34
N PRO A 436 -32.66 -7.21 -1.08
CA PRO A 436 -32.67 -7.06 -2.53
C PRO A 436 -32.26 -5.63 -2.91
N MET A 437 -31.44 -5.52 -3.95
CA MET A 437 -31.01 -4.22 -4.46
C MET A 437 -32.25 -3.46 -4.95
N PRO A 438 -32.43 -2.19 -4.55
CA PRO A 438 -33.54 -1.38 -5.04
C PRO A 438 -33.40 -1.18 -6.55
N GLU A 439 -34.53 -1.14 -7.26
CA GLU A 439 -34.49 -0.71 -8.66
C GLU A 439 -33.96 0.72 -8.72
N PRO A 440 -32.99 1.04 -9.60
CA PRO A 440 -32.40 2.36 -9.65
C PRO A 440 -33.49 3.39 -9.95
N VAL A 441 -33.70 4.34 -9.04
CA VAL A 441 -34.48 5.54 -9.37
C VAL A 441 -33.63 6.35 -10.32
N LEU A 442 -33.84 6.19 -11.63
CA LEU A 442 -33.27 7.06 -12.63
C LEU A 442 -33.89 8.45 -12.42
N LEU A 443 -33.20 9.32 -11.68
CA LEU A 443 -33.46 10.75 -11.62
C LEU A 443 -33.23 11.34 -13.03
N GLY A 444 -34.23 11.14 -13.87
CA GLY A 444 -34.26 11.34 -15.32
C GLY A 444 -35.66 11.04 -15.86
N GLU A 445 -36.42 10.22 -15.15
CA GLU A 445 -37.88 10.22 -15.20
C GLU A 445 -38.40 10.90 -13.92
N MET A 446 -38.10 12.20 -13.75
CA MET A 446 -39.20 13.03 -13.25
C MET A 446 -40.31 12.83 -14.28
N VAL A 447 -41.32 12.06 -13.88
CA VAL A 447 -42.63 12.02 -14.51
C VAL A 447 -42.89 13.45 -14.97
N ARG A 448 -42.76 13.72 -16.27
CA ARG A 448 -43.58 14.74 -16.88
C ARG A 448 -44.95 14.21 -16.51
N GLU A 449 -45.60 14.84 -15.52
CA GLU A 449 -47.03 14.69 -15.37
C GLU A 449 -47.55 14.78 -16.80
N GLU A 450 -48.09 13.68 -17.30
CA GLU A 450 -48.77 13.66 -18.57
C GLU A 450 -49.84 14.71 -18.43
N PHE A 451 -49.53 15.93 -18.90
CA PHE A 451 -50.53 16.92 -19.19
C PHE A 451 -51.49 16.18 -20.10
N PRO A 452 -52.75 15.95 -19.68
CA PRO A 452 -53.67 15.18 -20.48
C PRO A 452 -53.76 15.88 -21.83
N LEU A 453 -53.31 15.22 -22.90
CA LEU A 453 -53.38 15.76 -24.26
C LEU A 453 -54.83 16.12 -24.66
N GLU A 454 -55.80 15.60 -23.90
CA GLU A 454 -57.23 15.92 -24.01
C GLU A 454 -57.62 17.34 -23.55
N LEU A 455 -56.81 18.04 -22.73
CA LEU A 455 -57.07 19.44 -22.37
C LEU A 455 -56.48 20.43 -23.39
N ALA A 456 -55.34 20.11 -24.02
CA ALA A 456 -54.73 20.99 -25.03
C ALA A 456 -55.47 20.97 -26.38
N LEU A 457 -56.17 19.88 -26.71
CA LEU A 457 -56.97 19.79 -27.95
C LEU A 457 -58.38 20.40 -27.83
N LYS A 458 -58.83 20.75 -26.62
CA LYS A 458 -60.12 21.42 -26.40
C LYS A 458 -60.04 22.96 -26.52
N GLU A 459 -58.85 23.55 -26.32
CA GLU A 459 -58.65 25.00 -26.43
C GLU A 459 -58.17 25.47 -27.82
N VAL A 460 -57.72 24.56 -28.69
CA VAL A 460 -57.33 24.91 -30.09
C VAL A 460 -58.48 24.67 -31.09
N GLY A 461 -59.53 23.94 -30.69
CA GLY A 461 -60.68 23.61 -31.54
C GLY A 461 -61.81 24.65 -31.61
N SER A 462 -61.73 25.76 -30.86
CA SER A 462 -62.82 26.77 -30.81
C SER A 462 -62.59 28.04 -31.64
N HIS A 463 -61.57 28.08 -32.50
CA HIS A 463 -61.29 29.25 -33.35
C HIS A 463 -61.09 28.96 -34.85
N LEU A 464 -61.72 27.92 -35.38
CA LEU A 464 -61.93 27.78 -36.83
C LEU A 464 -63.32 27.24 -37.13
N SER A 465 -64.29 28.15 -37.19
CA SER A 465 -65.55 27.95 -37.91
C SER A 465 -65.94 29.26 -38.63
N LEU A 466 -65.43 29.42 -39.85
CA LEU A 466 -66.09 29.96 -41.05
C LEU A 466 -65.03 30.27 -42.12
#